data_AF-A0A951HNT3-F1
#
_entry.id   AF-A0A951HNT3-F1
#
_cell.length_a   1.000
_cell.length_b   1.000
_cell.length_c   1.000
_cell.angle_alpha   90.00
_cell.angle_beta   90.00
_cell.angle_gamma   90.00
#
_symmetry.space_group_name_H-M   'P 1'
#
loop_
_entity.id
_entity.type
_entity.pdbx_description
1 polymer ?
#
loop_
_entity_poly.entity_id
_entity_poly.type
_entity_poly.pdbx_seq_one_letter_code
_entity_poly.pdbx_strand_id
1 'polypeptide(L)'
;MDFATANGLAMRGHNLMWQNDQWLPAWTRSYDYGASPATEAARLIVDHVTTVCRRYAGKIVSWDAVNEAVDPGTGGLRQTIFSQKMGSVEAVLDLVFTTARQILPTAQLVYNDYMGWESGNDRHRAGVLNLLAGFRARGVPVDALGVQSHLGIYSLDSSGMGRREEGPWRAFLDQVVAMGYDLLITEFDVNDAALPSDITSRDQGVASYARAYLDLMFSYPRLRDVLAWGMVDPYSWLQSFAPRSDGRPLRPNPYDGAYQRKPLHQAIADAFTAMTARPA
;
A
#
# COMPACT_ATOMS: atom_id res chain seq x y z
N MET A 1 6.32 19.10 -1.23
CA MET A 1 6.06 19.59 0.14
C MET A 1 5.46 20.99 0.13
N ASP A 2 6.10 21.97 -0.50
CA ASP A 2 5.64 23.37 -0.45
C ASP A 2 4.23 23.55 -1.01
N PHE A 3 3.92 22.91 -2.15
CA PHE A 3 2.56 22.90 -2.70
C PHE A 3 1.51 22.39 -1.69
N ALA A 4 1.77 21.25 -1.05
CA ALA A 4 0.83 20.68 -0.08
C ALA A 4 0.66 21.59 1.14
N THR A 5 1.76 22.16 1.64
CA THR A 5 1.74 23.09 2.77
C THR A 5 0.94 24.36 2.43
N ALA A 6 1.18 24.94 1.26
CA ALA A 6 0.49 26.14 0.79
C ALA A 6 -1.02 25.92 0.59
N ASN A 7 -1.45 24.67 0.37
CA ASN A 7 -2.85 24.30 0.17
C ASN A 7 -3.48 23.61 1.40
N GLY A 8 -2.79 23.57 2.55
CA GLY A 8 -3.32 22.93 3.75
C GLY A 8 -3.56 21.43 3.63
N LEU A 9 -2.83 20.75 2.73
CA LEU A 9 -2.95 19.32 2.49
C LEU A 9 -2.00 18.55 3.40
N ALA A 10 -2.54 17.59 4.15
CA ALA A 10 -1.72 16.63 4.88
C ALA A 10 -0.89 15.80 3.90
N MET A 11 0.35 15.48 4.29
CA MET A 11 1.25 14.68 3.49
C MET A 11 1.51 13.33 4.14
N ARG A 12 1.51 12.32 3.28
CA ARG A 12 1.91 10.97 3.59
C ARG A 12 3.22 10.66 2.88
N GLY A 13 4.21 10.16 3.62
CA GLY A 13 5.52 9.83 3.07
C GLY A 13 5.54 8.41 2.55
N HIS A 14 5.87 8.25 1.27
CA HIS A 14 6.02 6.96 0.61
C HIS A 14 7.36 6.97 -0.13
N ASN A 15 8.37 6.21 0.29
CA ASN A 15 8.49 5.38 1.48
C ASN A 15 9.94 5.46 2.02
N LEU A 16 10.22 4.94 3.23
CA LEU A 16 11.58 4.97 3.82
C LEU A 16 12.44 3.76 3.40
N MET A 17 11.84 2.58 3.30
CA MET A 17 12.51 1.36 2.82
C MET A 17 11.56 0.55 1.95
N TRP A 18 11.92 0.29 0.71
CA TRP A 18 11.18 -0.63 -0.16
C TRP A 18 11.97 -1.93 -0.23
N GLN A 19 11.36 -3.04 0.22
CA GLN A 19 12.10 -4.28 0.45
C GLN A 19 12.53 -5.02 -0.83
N ASN A 20 12.09 -4.58 -2.00
CA ASN A 20 12.61 -5.16 -3.25
C ASN A 20 13.90 -4.43 -3.64
N ASP A 21 15.00 -5.19 -3.76
CA ASP A 21 16.33 -4.68 -4.10
C ASP A 21 16.34 -3.79 -5.35
N GLN A 22 15.43 -3.98 -6.32
CA GLN A 22 15.35 -3.17 -7.53
C GLN A 22 15.05 -1.69 -7.26
N TRP A 23 14.47 -1.37 -6.10
CA TRP A 23 14.12 -0.02 -5.68
C TRP A 23 15.16 0.61 -4.76
N LEU A 24 16.15 -0.18 -4.32
CA LEU A 24 17.29 0.37 -3.59
C LEU A 24 18.23 1.11 -4.57
N PRO A 25 18.89 2.19 -4.13
CA PRO A 25 19.90 2.86 -4.95
C PRO A 25 20.96 1.88 -5.42
N ALA A 26 21.28 1.87 -6.72
CA ALA A 26 22.15 0.84 -7.32
C ALA A 26 23.52 0.70 -6.62
N TRP A 27 24.05 1.79 -6.05
CA TRP A 27 25.32 1.79 -5.33
C TRP A 27 25.32 0.89 -4.09
N THR A 28 24.17 0.60 -3.46
CA THR A 28 24.10 -0.23 -2.25
C THR A 28 24.56 -1.66 -2.51
N ARG A 29 24.42 -2.15 -3.76
CA ARG A 29 24.83 -3.50 -4.18
C ARG A 29 26.33 -3.60 -4.44
N SER A 30 26.95 -2.51 -4.88
CA SER A 30 28.40 -2.43 -5.15
C SER A 30 29.18 -1.78 -4.01
N TYR A 31 28.50 -1.39 -2.92
CA TYR A 31 29.12 -0.75 -1.77
C TYR A 31 30.05 -1.72 -1.04
N ASP A 32 31.23 -1.24 -0.65
CA ASP A 32 32.12 -2.00 0.22
C ASP A 32 31.68 -1.83 1.68
N TYR A 33 31.07 -2.87 2.23
CA TYR A 33 30.62 -2.90 3.62
C TYR A 33 31.76 -3.15 4.62
N GLY A 34 32.99 -3.31 4.14
CA GLY A 34 34.19 -3.45 4.96
C GLY A 34 34.22 -4.71 5.82
N ALA A 35 35.07 -4.70 6.85
CA ALA A 35 35.31 -5.83 7.74
C ALA A 35 34.15 -6.13 8.71
N SER A 36 33.17 -5.22 8.85
CA SER A 36 32.02 -5.37 9.76
C SER A 36 30.71 -5.09 9.02
N PRO A 37 30.34 -5.96 8.06
CA PRO A 37 29.29 -5.65 7.10
C PRO A 37 27.91 -5.44 7.71
N ALA A 38 27.57 -6.18 8.76
CA ALA A 38 26.30 -6.02 9.47
C ALA A 38 26.19 -4.63 10.13
N THR A 39 27.25 -4.17 10.79
CA THR A 39 27.31 -2.85 11.45
C THR A 39 27.23 -1.73 10.41
N GLU A 40 27.94 -1.86 9.30
CA GLU A 40 27.95 -0.84 8.26
C GLU A 40 26.61 -0.76 7.52
N ALA A 41 25.97 -1.90 7.25
CA ALA A 41 24.62 -1.93 6.70
C ALA A 41 23.60 -1.26 7.63
N ALA A 42 23.64 -1.57 8.93
CA ALA A 42 22.80 -0.94 9.93
C ALA A 42 23.04 0.58 10.00
N ARG A 43 24.32 1.02 9.94
CA ARG A 43 24.67 2.44 9.92
C ARG A 43 24.06 3.17 8.72
N LEU A 44 24.13 2.58 7.52
CA LEU A 44 23.55 3.16 6.31
C LEU A 44 22.02 3.28 6.39
N ILE A 45 21.34 2.27 6.94
CA ILE A 45 19.89 2.32 7.17
C ILE A 45 19.55 3.45 8.14
N VAL A 46 20.23 3.49 9.30
CA VAL A 46 19.99 4.51 10.33
C VAL A 46 20.24 5.91 9.78
N ASP A 47 21.32 6.10 9.03
CA ASP A 47 21.69 7.39 8.44
C ASP A 47 20.64 7.86 7.42
N HIS A 48 20.20 6.96 6.53
CA HIS A 48 19.14 7.27 5.56
C HIS A 48 17.83 7.65 6.24
N VAL A 49 17.32 6.79 7.13
CA VAL A 49 16.05 6.99 7.83
C VAL A 49 16.10 8.26 8.67
N THR A 50 17.18 8.46 9.43
CA THR A 50 17.36 9.67 10.25
C THR A 50 17.38 10.93 9.39
N THR A 51 18.13 10.92 8.29
CA THR A 51 18.26 12.08 7.41
C THR A 51 16.93 12.47 6.78
N VAL A 52 16.21 11.50 6.20
CA VAL A 52 14.90 11.76 5.56
C VAL A 52 13.86 12.18 6.59
N CYS A 53 13.73 11.44 7.70
CA CYS A 53 12.76 11.76 8.75
C CYS A 53 13.01 13.13 9.37
N ARG A 54 14.27 13.49 9.69
CA ARG A 54 14.60 14.82 10.24
C ARG A 54 14.27 15.95 9.27
N ARG A 55 14.54 15.76 7.97
CA ARG A 55 14.25 16.77 6.93
C ARG A 55 12.77 17.13 6.86
N TYR A 56 11.88 16.18 7.11
CA TYR A 56 10.43 16.34 6.98
C TYR A 56 9.66 16.24 8.31
N ALA A 57 10.37 16.27 9.44
CA ALA A 57 9.77 16.24 10.77
C ALA A 57 8.75 17.38 10.93
N GLY A 58 7.57 17.05 11.45
CA GLY A 58 6.45 17.99 11.61
C GLY A 58 5.72 18.37 10.31
N LYS A 59 6.17 17.91 9.14
CA LYS A 59 5.52 18.19 7.84
C LYS A 59 4.79 16.99 7.25
N ILE A 60 5.29 15.79 7.51
CA ILE A 60 4.67 14.52 7.09
C ILE A 60 4.13 13.84 8.34
N VAL A 61 2.84 13.50 8.31
CA VAL A 61 2.10 12.99 9.49
C VAL A 61 2.00 11.47 9.53
N SER A 62 2.18 10.81 8.39
CA SER A 62 2.15 9.35 8.25
C SER A 62 3.21 8.90 7.25
N TRP A 63 3.91 7.80 7.54
CA TRP A 63 5.00 7.26 6.72
C TRP A 63 4.84 5.78 6.46
N ASP A 64 4.97 5.39 5.19
CA ASP A 64 5.43 4.04 4.86
C ASP A 64 6.87 3.89 5.28
N ALA A 65 7.05 3.33 6.47
CA ALA A 65 8.38 3.01 6.95
C ALA A 65 8.96 1.85 6.13
N VAL A 66 8.16 0.81 5.90
CA VAL A 66 8.53 -0.35 5.09
C VAL A 66 7.43 -0.66 4.08
N ASN A 67 7.82 -0.82 2.82
CA ASN A 67 6.94 -1.18 1.71
C ASN A 67 7.27 -2.59 1.18
N GLU A 68 6.23 -3.42 1.01
CA GLU A 68 6.23 -4.70 0.28
C GLU A 68 7.29 -5.71 0.74
N ALA A 69 7.37 -5.97 2.05
CA ALA A 69 8.36 -6.88 2.59
C ALA A 69 8.03 -8.36 2.40
N VAL A 70 6.77 -8.70 2.12
CA VAL A 70 6.33 -10.08 1.94
C VAL A 70 6.34 -10.46 0.46
N ASP A 71 6.86 -11.64 0.16
CA ASP A 71 6.77 -12.23 -1.16
C ASP A 71 5.40 -12.94 -1.31
N PRO A 72 4.60 -12.61 -2.35
CA PRO A 72 3.24 -13.13 -2.48
C PRO A 72 3.22 -14.63 -2.83
N GLY A 73 4.25 -15.14 -3.50
CA GLY A 73 4.31 -16.53 -3.96
C GLY A 73 4.62 -17.49 -2.83
N THR A 74 5.46 -17.06 -1.89
CA THR A 74 5.94 -17.88 -0.77
C THR A 74 5.31 -17.52 0.58
N GLY A 75 4.84 -16.28 0.77
CA GLY A 75 4.44 -15.74 2.07
C GLY A 75 5.62 -15.43 3.01
N GLY A 76 6.85 -15.61 2.54
CA GLY A 76 8.07 -15.30 3.30
C GLY A 76 8.51 -13.84 3.12
N LEU A 77 9.48 -13.41 3.93
CA LEU A 77 10.06 -12.07 3.81
C LEU A 77 11.10 -12.02 2.68
N ARG A 78 11.04 -10.96 1.88
CA ARG A 78 12.00 -10.67 0.82
C ARG A 78 13.36 -10.32 1.42
N GLN A 79 14.40 -10.96 0.92
CA GLN A 79 15.78 -10.61 1.24
C GLN A 79 16.20 -9.38 0.43
N THR A 80 16.99 -8.52 1.05
CA THR A 80 17.70 -7.40 0.42
C THR A 80 19.20 -7.52 0.62
N ILE A 81 19.98 -6.70 -0.08
CA ILE A 81 21.41 -6.57 0.22
C ILE A 81 21.64 -6.25 1.70
N PHE A 82 20.82 -5.39 2.31
CA PHE A 82 20.97 -5.05 3.73
C PHE A 82 20.68 -6.24 4.65
N SER A 83 19.61 -7.00 4.41
CA SER A 83 19.30 -8.17 5.24
C SER A 83 20.32 -9.29 5.06
N GLN A 84 20.89 -9.44 3.87
CA GLN A 84 22.01 -10.36 3.63
C GLN A 84 23.25 -9.96 4.44
N LYS A 85 23.57 -8.66 4.52
CA LYS A 85 24.71 -8.18 5.33
C LYS A 85 24.45 -8.28 6.84
N MET A 86 23.22 -7.99 7.28
CA MET A 86 22.82 -8.06 8.69
C MET A 86 22.48 -9.47 9.17
N GLY A 87 22.21 -10.41 8.27
CA GLY A 87 21.84 -11.79 8.57
C GLY A 87 20.38 -12.00 8.99
N SER A 88 19.54 -10.97 8.96
CA SER A 88 18.11 -11.07 9.30
C SER A 88 17.32 -9.98 8.57
N VAL A 89 16.19 -10.37 7.97
CA VAL A 89 15.25 -9.41 7.37
C VAL A 89 14.52 -8.66 8.47
N GLU A 90 14.05 -9.36 9.50
CA GLU A 90 13.35 -8.72 10.62
C GLU A 90 14.23 -7.66 11.29
N ALA A 91 15.52 -7.92 11.49
CA ALA A 91 16.42 -6.92 12.07
C ALA A 91 16.53 -5.64 11.23
N VAL A 92 16.46 -5.73 9.90
CA VAL A 92 16.40 -4.55 9.01
C VAL A 92 15.08 -3.81 9.18
N LEU A 93 13.95 -4.53 9.13
CA LEU A 93 12.63 -3.92 9.23
C LEU A 93 12.43 -3.24 10.59
N ASP A 94 12.77 -3.94 11.67
CA ASP A 94 12.70 -3.45 13.04
C ASP A 94 13.59 -2.20 13.22
N LEU A 95 14.79 -2.19 12.62
CA LEU A 95 15.69 -1.03 12.66
C LEU A 95 15.10 0.20 11.96
N VAL A 96 14.44 0.02 10.81
CA VAL A 96 13.77 1.12 10.09
C VAL A 96 12.66 1.73 10.96
N PHE A 97 11.77 0.91 11.51
CA PHE A 97 10.67 1.40 12.35
C PHE A 97 11.15 2.05 13.65
N THR A 98 12.09 1.42 14.36
CA THR A 98 12.61 1.94 15.63
C THR A 98 13.38 3.25 15.42
N THR A 99 14.18 3.36 14.36
CA THR A 99 14.86 4.61 14.00
C THR A 99 13.86 5.70 13.64
N ALA A 100 12.85 5.39 12.81
CA ALA A 100 11.82 6.35 12.44
C ALA A 100 11.06 6.88 13.67
N ARG A 101 10.67 5.99 14.60
CA ARG A 101 9.96 6.38 15.84
C ARG A 101 10.79 7.30 16.73
N GLN A 102 12.10 7.09 16.83
CA GLN A 102 12.99 7.96 17.63
C GLN A 102 13.00 9.40 17.12
N ILE A 103 12.87 9.60 15.81
CA ILE A 103 12.90 10.93 15.18
C ILE A 103 11.49 11.53 15.06
N LEU A 104 10.47 10.68 14.85
CA LEU A 104 9.09 11.07 14.59
C LEU A 104 8.17 10.47 15.68
N PRO A 105 8.22 10.98 16.93
CA PRO A 105 7.49 10.37 18.04
C PRO A 105 5.98 10.34 17.83
N THR A 106 5.42 11.27 17.05
CA THR A 106 3.97 11.43 16.83
C THR A 106 3.50 11.05 15.42
N ALA A 107 4.40 10.78 14.47
CA ALA A 107 3.98 10.37 13.13
C ALA A 107 3.44 8.94 13.17
N GLN A 108 2.44 8.66 12.33
CA GLN A 108 1.96 7.30 12.12
C GLN A 108 2.99 6.53 11.28
N LEU A 109 3.42 5.36 11.76
CA LEU A 109 4.35 4.48 11.07
C LEU A 109 3.62 3.27 10.51
N VAL A 110 3.73 3.09 9.20
CA VAL A 110 2.92 2.16 8.42
C VAL A 110 3.82 1.09 7.81
N TYR A 111 3.36 -0.16 7.89
CA TYR A 111 3.79 -1.22 6.97
C TYR A 111 2.80 -1.25 5.80
N ASN A 112 3.26 -1.14 4.56
CA ASN A 112 2.39 -1.02 3.37
C ASN A 112 2.63 -2.17 2.39
N ASP A 113 1.54 -2.77 1.89
CA ASP A 113 1.61 -3.95 1.03
C ASP A 113 0.34 -4.13 0.16
N TYR A 114 0.41 -4.97 -0.87
CA TYR A 114 -0.57 -5.03 -1.97
C TYR A 114 -1.47 -6.27 -2.03
N MET A 115 -1.45 -7.12 -1.00
CA MET A 115 -2.42 -8.21 -0.88
C MET A 115 -3.87 -7.70 -0.96
N GLY A 116 -4.72 -8.51 -1.59
CA GLY A 116 -6.10 -8.12 -1.88
C GLY A 116 -7.16 -9.19 -1.59
N TRP A 117 -8.38 -8.86 -1.99
CA TRP A 117 -9.54 -9.75 -1.98
C TRP A 117 -9.66 -10.61 -3.25
N GLU A 118 -8.80 -10.40 -4.26
CA GLU A 118 -8.73 -11.22 -5.46
C GLU A 118 -8.14 -12.60 -5.15
N SER A 119 -8.53 -13.61 -5.93
CA SER A 119 -7.97 -14.96 -5.80
C SER A 119 -6.45 -14.99 -5.99
N GLY A 120 -5.78 -15.87 -5.25
CA GLY A 120 -4.33 -16.05 -5.29
C GLY A 120 -3.56 -15.27 -4.21
N ASN A 121 -4.25 -14.50 -3.37
CA ASN A 121 -3.64 -13.69 -2.32
C ASN A 121 -3.47 -14.41 -0.97
N ASP A 122 -3.89 -15.67 -0.83
CA ASP A 122 -3.87 -16.39 0.46
C ASP A 122 -2.50 -16.42 1.15
N ARG A 123 -1.44 -16.78 0.40
CA ARG A 123 -0.08 -16.85 0.94
C ARG A 123 0.45 -15.47 1.30
N HIS A 124 0.15 -14.46 0.49
CA HIS A 124 0.55 -13.07 0.75
C HIS A 124 -0.11 -12.55 2.03
N ARG A 125 -1.44 -12.73 2.17
CA ARG A 125 -2.20 -12.40 3.38
C ARG A 125 -1.63 -13.09 4.61
N ALA A 126 -1.35 -14.40 4.53
CA ALA A 126 -0.76 -15.16 5.64
C ALA A 126 0.63 -14.64 6.01
N GLY A 127 1.48 -14.33 5.03
CA GLY A 127 2.81 -13.75 5.26
C GLY A 127 2.75 -12.39 5.94
N VAL A 128 1.83 -11.53 5.53
CA VAL A 128 1.65 -10.22 6.18
C VAL A 128 1.13 -10.37 7.61
N LEU A 129 0.18 -11.27 7.87
CA LEU A 129 -0.27 -11.54 9.24
C LEU A 129 0.88 -12.01 10.13
N ASN A 130 1.73 -12.91 9.63
CA ASN A 130 2.90 -13.39 10.36
C ASN A 130 3.89 -12.26 10.66
N LEU A 131 4.12 -11.36 9.70
CA LEU A 131 4.99 -10.20 9.88
C LEU A 131 4.44 -9.23 10.93
N LEU A 132 3.16 -8.87 10.84
CA LEU A 132 2.48 -7.98 11.79
C LEU A 132 2.46 -8.58 13.21
N ALA A 133 2.16 -9.87 13.35
CA ALA A 133 2.24 -10.56 14.63
C ALA A 133 3.67 -10.56 15.19
N GLY A 134 4.68 -10.76 14.32
CA GLY A 134 6.09 -10.66 14.66
C GLY A 134 6.49 -9.27 15.17
N PHE A 135 6.02 -8.20 14.52
CA PHE A 135 6.24 -6.83 14.98
C PHE A 135 5.66 -6.60 16.38
N ARG A 136 4.43 -7.06 16.65
CA ARG A 136 3.84 -7.00 18.00
C ARG A 136 4.68 -7.76 19.03
N ALA A 137 5.07 -9.00 18.71
CA ALA A 137 5.83 -9.84 19.63
C ALA A 137 7.20 -9.23 19.99
N ARG A 138 7.85 -8.54 19.05
CA ARG A 138 9.14 -7.89 19.25
C ARG A 138 9.05 -6.43 19.74
N GLY A 139 7.84 -5.90 19.94
CA GLY A 139 7.65 -4.52 20.40
C GLY A 139 8.03 -3.44 19.37
N VAL A 140 7.94 -3.76 18.08
CA VAL A 140 8.30 -2.85 16.98
C VAL A 140 7.20 -1.79 16.82
N PRO A 141 7.54 -0.49 16.71
CA PRO A 141 6.55 0.60 16.79
C PRO A 141 5.81 0.82 15.46
N VAL A 142 5.02 -0.17 15.05
CA VAL A 142 4.13 -0.12 13.87
C VAL A 142 2.72 0.24 14.33
N ASP A 143 2.11 1.25 13.70
CA ASP A 143 0.80 1.77 14.08
C ASP A 143 -0.33 1.21 13.20
N ALA A 144 -0.07 1.09 11.90
CA ALA A 144 -1.08 0.73 10.91
C ALA A 144 -0.55 -0.20 9.83
N LEU A 145 -1.47 -0.92 9.23
CA LEU A 145 -1.30 -1.59 7.95
C LEU A 145 -1.86 -0.70 6.84
N GLY A 146 -1.00 -0.34 5.89
CA GLY A 146 -1.39 0.19 4.59
C GLY A 146 -1.76 -0.96 3.66
N VAL A 147 -2.99 -0.97 3.20
CA VAL A 147 -3.48 -1.83 2.13
C VAL A 147 -3.44 -0.99 0.86
N GLN A 148 -2.55 -1.32 -0.07
CA GLN A 148 -2.40 -0.56 -1.32
C GLN A 148 -3.74 -0.48 -2.06
N SER A 149 -4.51 -1.57 -2.07
CA SER A 149 -5.80 -1.61 -2.78
C SER A 149 -5.64 -1.31 -4.27
N HIS A 150 -4.56 -1.80 -4.89
CA HIS A 150 -4.46 -1.98 -6.33
C HIS A 150 -5.41 -3.09 -6.77
N LEU A 151 -6.66 -2.72 -6.99
CA LEU A 151 -7.70 -3.67 -7.35
C LEU A 151 -7.61 -4.02 -8.83
N GLY A 152 -8.13 -5.18 -9.20
CA GLY A 152 -8.22 -5.48 -10.62
C GLY A 152 -9.20 -6.56 -11.04
N ILE A 153 -9.78 -6.32 -12.21
CA ILE A 153 -10.65 -7.23 -12.93
C ILE A 153 -9.80 -7.85 -14.04
N TYR A 154 -9.06 -8.90 -13.66
CA TYR A 154 -8.11 -9.59 -14.54
C TYR A 154 -8.71 -10.78 -15.29
N SER A 155 -9.86 -11.27 -14.84
CA SER A 155 -10.68 -12.27 -15.53
C SER A 155 -12.14 -12.09 -15.15
N LEU A 156 -13.07 -12.60 -15.97
CA LEU A 156 -14.50 -12.52 -15.71
C LEU A 156 -15.01 -13.89 -15.23
N ASP A 157 -15.75 -13.88 -14.13
CA ASP A 157 -16.54 -15.03 -13.67
C ASP A 157 -18.00 -14.89 -14.16
N SER A 158 -18.91 -15.74 -13.66
CA SER A 158 -20.33 -15.66 -14.03
C SER A 158 -21.02 -14.35 -13.62
N SER A 159 -20.41 -13.54 -12.75
CA SER A 159 -20.89 -12.21 -12.38
C SER A 159 -20.40 -11.10 -13.30
N GLY A 160 -19.43 -11.39 -14.17
CA GLY A 160 -18.82 -10.40 -15.07
C GLY A 160 -17.83 -9.44 -14.39
N MET A 161 -17.41 -9.72 -13.15
CA MET A 161 -16.56 -8.84 -12.33
C MET A 161 -15.29 -9.51 -11.79
N GLY A 162 -15.14 -10.82 -12.00
CA GLY A 162 -14.00 -11.61 -11.53
C GLY A 162 -14.20 -12.15 -10.12
N ARG A 163 -13.57 -13.29 -9.83
CA ARG A 163 -13.74 -13.98 -8.55
C ARG A 163 -13.12 -13.16 -7.41
N ARG A 164 -13.93 -12.91 -6.37
CA ARG A 164 -13.52 -12.25 -5.12
C ARG A 164 -13.64 -13.23 -3.95
N GLU A 165 -12.72 -13.11 -3.00
CA GLU A 165 -12.64 -13.91 -1.79
C GLU A 165 -12.97 -13.05 -0.56
N GLU A 166 -14.19 -12.51 -0.52
CA GLU A 166 -14.62 -11.60 0.56
C GLU A 166 -14.51 -12.23 1.96
N GLY A 167 -14.85 -13.51 2.11
CA GLY A 167 -14.72 -14.23 3.38
C GLY A 167 -13.28 -14.26 3.90
N PRO A 168 -12.33 -14.84 3.12
CA PRO A 168 -10.91 -14.79 3.45
C PRO A 168 -10.36 -13.38 3.64
N TRP A 169 -10.82 -12.40 2.87
CA TRP A 169 -10.41 -11.00 3.03
C TRP A 169 -10.86 -10.41 4.37
N ARG A 170 -12.12 -10.63 4.75
CA ARG A 170 -12.63 -10.21 6.07
C ARG A 170 -11.86 -10.88 7.20
N ALA A 171 -11.63 -12.20 7.11
CA ALA A 171 -10.86 -12.93 8.12
C ALA A 171 -9.42 -12.40 8.28
N PHE A 172 -8.79 -11.93 7.19
CA PHE A 172 -7.51 -11.25 7.23
C PHE A 172 -7.62 -9.90 7.96
N LEU A 173 -8.55 -9.03 7.55
CA LEU A 173 -8.74 -7.71 8.16
C LEU A 173 -9.11 -7.79 9.64
N ASP A 174 -9.96 -8.75 10.02
CA ASP A 174 -10.38 -9.02 11.40
C ASP A 174 -9.17 -9.33 12.29
N GLN A 175 -8.21 -10.12 11.81
CA GLN A 175 -6.98 -10.42 12.53
C GLN A 175 -6.06 -9.20 12.65
N VAL A 176 -5.95 -8.39 11.58
CA VAL A 176 -5.16 -7.14 11.62
C VAL A 176 -5.70 -6.19 12.69
N VAL A 177 -7.01 -5.96 12.72
CA VAL A 177 -7.63 -5.06 13.71
C VAL A 177 -7.61 -5.66 15.12
N ALA A 178 -7.72 -6.98 15.27
CA ALA A 178 -7.59 -7.67 16.55
C ALA A 178 -6.17 -7.54 17.15
N MET A 179 -5.14 -7.44 16.31
CA MET A 179 -3.77 -7.09 16.73
C MET A 179 -3.60 -5.60 17.06
N GLY A 180 -4.67 -4.80 16.96
CA GLY A 180 -4.68 -3.38 17.30
C GLY A 180 -4.09 -2.46 16.23
N TYR A 181 -3.87 -2.94 15.00
CA TYR A 181 -3.44 -2.11 13.88
C TYR A 181 -4.62 -1.31 13.29
N ASP A 182 -4.38 -0.05 12.99
CA ASP A 182 -5.28 0.69 12.11
C ASP A 182 -5.13 0.17 10.67
N LEU A 183 -6.17 0.38 9.87
CA LEU A 183 -6.16 0.10 8.44
C LEU A 183 -6.10 1.42 7.68
N LEU A 184 -5.38 1.44 6.56
CA LEU A 184 -5.35 2.55 5.62
C LEU A 184 -5.52 2.00 4.20
N ILE A 185 -6.36 2.59 3.38
CA ILE A 185 -6.33 2.39 1.93
C ILE A 185 -5.33 3.39 1.36
N THR A 186 -4.25 2.93 0.76
CA THR A 186 -3.08 3.78 0.48
C THR A 186 -2.83 4.06 -1.00
N GLU A 187 -3.29 3.21 -1.92
CA GLU A 187 -2.95 3.30 -3.35
C GLU A 187 -4.15 2.86 -4.23
N PHE A 188 -5.36 3.29 -3.87
CA PHE A 188 -6.59 2.81 -4.49
C PHE A 188 -6.69 3.16 -5.98
N ASP A 189 -6.76 2.12 -6.81
CA ASP A 189 -7.10 2.17 -8.23
C ASP A 189 -7.78 0.84 -8.63
N VAL A 190 -8.44 0.80 -9.79
CA VAL A 190 -9.13 -0.42 -10.28
C VAL A 190 -8.73 -0.73 -11.71
N ASN A 191 -7.86 -1.71 -11.90
CA ASN A 191 -7.48 -2.19 -13.22
C ASN A 191 -8.67 -2.86 -13.92
N ASP A 192 -9.04 -2.37 -15.11
CA ASP A 192 -10.21 -2.81 -15.83
C ASP A 192 -9.90 -3.72 -17.03
N ALA A 193 -8.72 -4.35 -17.04
CA ALA A 193 -8.16 -5.05 -18.20
C ALA A 193 -9.07 -6.12 -18.82
N ALA A 194 -9.80 -6.91 -18.03
CA ALA A 194 -10.66 -7.97 -18.56
C ALA A 194 -12.08 -7.50 -18.93
N LEU A 195 -12.46 -6.27 -18.60
CA LEU A 195 -13.78 -5.74 -18.97
C LEU A 195 -13.87 -5.53 -20.50
N PRO A 196 -15.07 -5.64 -21.10
CA PRO A 196 -15.31 -5.38 -22.52
C PRO A 196 -14.81 -4.01 -22.96
N SER A 197 -14.45 -3.79 -24.22
CA SER A 197 -13.86 -2.50 -24.64
C SER A 197 -14.81 -1.30 -24.58
N ASP A 198 -16.14 -1.53 -24.53
CA ASP A 198 -17.15 -0.48 -24.42
C ASP A 198 -16.98 0.36 -23.14
N ILE A 199 -16.81 1.68 -23.29
CA ILE A 199 -16.48 2.59 -22.18
C ILE A 199 -17.59 2.61 -21.12
N THR A 200 -18.86 2.61 -21.54
CA THR A 200 -19.99 2.68 -20.61
C THR A 200 -19.99 1.46 -19.69
N SER A 201 -19.84 0.28 -20.27
CA SER A 201 -19.79 -0.99 -19.52
C SER A 201 -18.55 -1.06 -18.62
N ARG A 202 -17.39 -0.59 -19.10
CA ARG A 202 -16.15 -0.54 -18.31
C ARG A 202 -16.28 0.33 -17.09
N ASP A 203 -16.72 1.57 -17.28
CA ASP A 203 -16.82 2.54 -16.20
C ASP A 203 -17.84 2.08 -15.15
N GLN A 204 -18.94 1.44 -15.55
CA GLN A 204 -19.90 0.85 -14.62
C GLN A 204 -19.33 -0.36 -13.88
N GLY A 205 -18.59 -1.24 -14.57
CA GLY A 205 -17.90 -2.36 -13.92
C GLY A 205 -16.92 -1.86 -12.86
N VAL A 206 -16.03 -0.95 -13.24
CA VAL A 206 -15.06 -0.32 -12.31
C VAL A 206 -15.76 0.30 -11.10
N ALA A 207 -16.82 1.08 -11.33
CA ALA A 207 -17.58 1.71 -10.25
C ALA A 207 -18.24 0.69 -9.30
N SER A 208 -18.83 -0.37 -9.86
CA SER A 208 -19.45 -1.45 -9.08
C SER A 208 -18.43 -2.23 -8.26
N TYR A 209 -17.27 -2.55 -8.85
CA TYR A 209 -16.17 -3.23 -8.16
C TYR A 209 -15.65 -2.41 -6.99
N ALA A 210 -15.35 -1.14 -7.26
CA ALA A 210 -14.91 -0.16 -6.28
C ALA A 210 -15.91 -0.01 -5.14
N ARG A 211 -17.21 0.10 -5.47
CA ARG A 211 -18.26 0.29 -4.46
C ARG A 211 -18.32 -0.89 -3.50
N ALA A 212 -18.31 -2.11 -4.02
CA ALA A 212 -18.32 -3.31 -3.17
C ALA A 212 -17.09 -3.39 -2.26
N TYR A 213 -15.91 -2.99 -2.76
CA TYR A 213 -14.68 -2.99 -1.96
C TYR A 213 -14.74 -1.93 -0.85
N LEU A 214 -15.14 -0.71 -1.20
CA LEU A 214 -15.23 0.40 -0.26
C LEU A 214 -16.29 0.16 0.80
N ASP A 215 -17.48 -0.37 0.45
CA ASP A 215 -18.50 -0.73 1.43
C ASP A 215 -17.97 -1.79 2.44
N LEU A 216 -17.21 -2.77 1.96
CA LEU A 216 -16.55 -3.75 2.83
C LEU A 216 -15.52 -3.08 3.72
N MET A 217 -14.59 -2.31 3.16
CA MET A 217 -13.52 -1.67 3.94
C MET A 217 -14.08 -0.65 4.93
N PHE A 218 -15.13 0.08 4.56
CA PHE A 218 -15.78 1.08 5.41
C PHE A 218 -16.63 0.43 6.52
N SER A 219 -16.88 -0.87 6.47
CA SER A 219 -17.43 -1.62 7.60
C SER A 219 -16.45 -1.79 8.77
N TYR A 220 -15.15 -1.48 8.58
CA TYR A 220 -14.13 -1.54 9.64
C TYR A 220 -13.91 -0.17 10.29
N PRO A 221 -14.31 0.07 11.55
CA PRO A 221 -14.16 1.38 12.21
C PRO A 221 -12.71 1.85 12.37
N ARG A 222 -11.74 0.93 12.32
CA ARG A 222 -10.29 1.20 12.39
C ARG A 222 -9.67 1.58 11.04
N LEU A 223 -10.45 1.63 9.95
CA LEU A 223 -9.99 2.24 8.70
C LEU A 223 -9.93 3.75 8.86
N ARG A 224 -8.74 4.35 8.79
CA ARG A 224 -8.55 5.78 9.06
C ARG A 224 -8.44 6.63 7.81
N ASP A 225 -7.77 6.13 6.79
CA ASP A 225 -7.43 6.90 5.59
C ASP A 225 -7.82 6.16 4.31
N VAL A 226 -8.12 6.94 3.26
CA VAL A 226 -8.31 6.46 1.88
C VAL A 226 -7.56 7.38 0.93
N LEU A 227 -6.62 6.83 0.17
CA LEU A 227 -5.84 7.54 -0.83
C LEU A 227 -5.92 6.81 -2.17
N ALA A 228 -6.26 7.55 -3.24
CA ALA A 228 -6.29 7.03 -4.60
C ALA A 228 -4.92 7.16 -5.27
N TRP A 229 -4.50 6.15 -6.03
CA TRP A 229 -3.20 6.15 -6.73
C TRP A 229 -3.27 6.82 -8.10
N GLY A 230 -3.53 8.12 -8.04
CA GLY A 230 -3.76 8.96 -9.20
C GLY A 230 -5.22 9.36 -9.33
N MET A 231 -5.44 10.44 -10.08
CA MET A 231 -6.75 11.05 -10.23
C MET A 231 -7.32 10.86 -11.63
N VAL A 232 -6.47 10.85 -12.65
CA VAL A 232 -6.85 10.99 -14.06
C VAL A 232 -6.26 9.84 -14.86
N ASP A 233 -7.08 9.15 -15.65
CA ASP A 233 -6.74 7.86 -16.26
C ASP A 233 -5.41 7.85 -17.06
N PRO A 234 -5.12 8.82 -17.95
CA PRO A 234 -3.90 8.79 -18.75
C PRO A 234 -2.60 8.89 -17.95
N TYR A 235 -2.65 9.37 -16.71
CA TYR A 235 -1.47 9.49 -15.84
C TYR A 235 -1.34 8.32 -14.85
N SER A 236 -2.23 7.33 -14.91
CA SER A 236 -2.09 6.12 -14.10
C SER A 236 -0.84 5.34 -14.51
N TRP A 237 -0.07 4.88 -13.51
CA TRP A 237 1.07 3.99 -13.70
C TRP A 237 0.71 2.70 -14.44
N LEU A 238 -0.54 2.22 -14.29
CA LEU A 238 -1.04 1.01 -14.93
C LEU A 238 -0.99 1.09 -16.46
N GLN A 239 -1.06 2.29 -17.04
CA GLN A 239 -1.00 2.49 -18.50
C GLN A 239 0.28 1.89 -19.10
N SER A 240 1.39 1.91 -18.36
CA SER A 240 2.66 1.31 -18.78
C SER A 240 2.92 -0.03 -18.12
N PHE A 241 2.47 -0.22 -16.88
CA PHE A 241 2.77 -1.40 -16.09
C PHE A 241 1.98 -2.65 -16.52
N ALA A 242 0.69 -2.49 -16.82
CA ALA A 242 -0.21 -3.61 -17.12
C ALA A 242 -1.20 -3.24 -18.25
N PRO A 243 -0.72 -2.92 -19.46
CA PRO A 243 -1.58 -2.47 -20.54
C PRO A 243 -2.58 -3.54 -20.98
N ARG A 244 -3.74 -3.09 -21.48
CA ARG A 244 -4.76 -3.98 -22.03
C ARG A 244 -4.26 -4.68 -23.28
N SER A 245 -4.71 -5.93 -23.47
CA SER A 245 -4.41 -6.72 -24.67
C SER A 245 -5.03 -6.17 -25.95
N ASP A 246 -6.15 -5.42 -25.84
CA ASP A 246 -6.83 -4.79 -26.98
C ASP A 246 -6.25 -3.41 -27.35
N GLY A 247 -5.18 -2.97 -26.68
CA GLY A 247 -4.50 -1.70 -26.93
C GLY A 247 -5.31 -0.45 -26.53
N ARG A 248 -6.49 -0.60 -25.92
CA ARG A 248 -7.24 0.55 -25.40
C ARG A 248 -6.58 1.04 -24.10
N PRO A 249 -6.59 2.36 -23.82
CA PRO A 249 -6.14 2.86 -22.52
C PRO A 249 -6.95 2.27 -21.38
N LEU A 250 -6.30 2.01 -20.25
CA LEU A 250 -6.97 1.63 -19.00
C LEU A 250 -7.79 2.80 -18.47
N ARG A 251 -8.81 2.49 -17.65
CA ARG A 251 -9.67 3.49 -17.02
C ARG A 251 -9.76 3.30 -15.50
N PRO A 252 -8.64 3.34 -14.75
CA PRO A 252 -8.62 2.91 -13.36
C PRO A 252 -8.96 3.99 -12.33
N ASN A 253 -8.99 5.27 -12.73
CA ASN A 253 -9.04 6.41 -11.83
C ASN A 253 -10.39 7.14 -11.84
N PRO A 254 -10.69 8.02 -10.85
CA PRO A 254 -12.00 8.68 -10.75
C PRO A 254 -12.34 9.64 -11.90
N TYR A 255 -11.33 10.13 -12.64
CA TYR A 255 -11.51 11.07 -13.75
C TYR A 255 -10.93 10.51 -15.05
N ASP A 256 -11.59 10.82 -16.17
CA ASP A 256 -11.11 10.45 -17.50
C ASP A 256 -10.02 11.41 -18.02
N GLY A 257 -9.53 11.16 -19.24
CA GLY A 257 -8.50 11.99 -19.88
C GLY A 257 -8.94 13.42 -20.23
N ALA A 258 -10.23 13.74 -20.16
CA ALA A 258 -10.77 15.08 -20.29
C ALA A 258 -11.10 15.72 -18.92
N TYR A 259 -10.58 15.12 -17.83
CA TYR A 259 -10.83 15.54 -16.45
C TYR A 259 -12.31 15.51 -16.06
N GLN A 260 -13.15 14.76 -16.78
CA GLN A 260 -14.55 14.57 -16.43
C GLN A 260 -14.69 13.46 -15.40
N ARG A 261 -15.62 13.66 -14.46
CA ARG A 261 -15.94 12.66 -13.44
C ARG A 261 -16.49 11.41 -14.11
N LYS A 262 -15.92 10.26 -13.76
CA LYS A 262 -16.42 8.94 -14.16
C LYS A 262 -17.39 8.40 -13.10
N PRO A 263 -18.18 7.36 -13.43
CA PRO A 263 -18.95 6.59 -12.44
C PRO A 263 -18.15 6.18 -11.20
N LEU A 264 -16.84 5.90 -11.32
CA LEU A 264 -15.97 5.61 -10.17
C LEU A 264 -15.93 6.76 -9.14
N HIS A 265 -15.87 8.01 -9.59
CA HIS A 265 -15.94 9.17 -8.69
C HIS A 265 -17.23 9.15 -7.88
N GLN A 266 -18.37 8.88 -8.52
CA GLN A 266 -19.66 8.82 -7.84
C GLN A 266 -19.71 7.64 -6.85
N ALA A 267 -19.21 6.47 -7.24
CA ALA A 267 -19.14 5.30 -6.35
C ALA A 267 -18.33 5.57 -5.06
N ILE A 268 -17.21 6.28 -5.18
CA ILE A 268 -16.41 6.71 -4.02
C ILE A 268 -17.21 7.67 -3.14
N ALA A 269 -17.83 8.70 -3.72
CA ALA A 269 -18.62 9.68 -2.98
C ALA A 269 -19.82 9.05 -2.26
N ASP A 270 -20.50 8.10 -2.91
CA ASP A 270 -21.63 7.38 -2.34
C ASP A 270 -21.19 6.45 -1.20
N ALA A 271 -20.04 5.79 -1.32
CA ALA A 271 -19.49 4.96 -0.25
C ALA A 271 -19.21 5.80 1.02
N PHE A 272 -18.61 6.98 0.86
CA PHE A 272 -18.40 7.91 1.99
C PHE A 272 -19.71 8.41 2.59
N THR A 273 -20.71 8.70 1.75
CA THR A 273 -22.02 9.17 2.21
C THR A 273 -22.78 8.08 2.96
N ALA A 274 -22.64 6.82 2.55
CA ALA A 274 -23.27 5.67 3.18
C ALA A 274 -22.57 5.21 4.47
N MET A 275 -21.34 5.66 4.72
CA MET A 275 -20.58 5.27 5.90
C MET A 275 -21.25 5.78 7.18
N THR A 276 -21.44 4.89 8.16
CA THR A 276 -21.87 5.29 9.50
C THR A 276 -20.85 6.26 10.09
N ALA A 277 -21.33 7.42 10.55
CA ALA A 277 -20.48 8.41 11.21
C ALA A 277 -19.74 7.76 12.40
N ARG A 278 -18.43 7.93 12.43
CA ARG A 278 -17.57 7.41 13.50
C ARG A 278 -17.24 8.55 14.47
N PRO A 279 -17.18 8.29 15.78
CA PRO A 279 -16.70 9.30 16.73
C PRO A 279 -15.29 9.76 16.34
N ALA A 280 -15.04 11.06 16.50
CA ALA A 280 -13.71 11.65 16.34
C ALA A 280 -12.74 11.10 17.40
#